data_AF-A0A957LH37-F1
#
_entry.id   AF-A0A957LH37-F1
#
_cell.length_a   1.000
_cell.length_b   1.000
_cell.length_c   1.000
_cell.angle_alpha   90.00
_cell.angle_beta   90.00
_cell.angle_gamma   90.00
#
_symmetry.space_group_name_H-M   'P 1'
#
loop_
_entity.id
_entity.type
_entity.pdbx_description
1 polymer ?
#
loop_
_entity_poly.entity_id
_entity_poly.type
_entity_poly.pdbx_seq_one_letter_code
_entity_poly.pdbx_strand_id
1 'polypeptide(L)'
;MREVSHLLTHGVIACWEDDVLKFKKKVSMYPVPSQCPVCNYHLIVTDVSCERCGTSLNGKFSLGRLHRLTPEQLQFVEVFILCEGKINRVEQELGISYPTVRAQLQEVIQALGQEASP
;
A
#
# COMPACT_ATOMS: atom_id res chain seq x y z
N MET A 1 -3.79 38.55 -38.46
CA MET A 1 -3.95 39.27 -37.18
C MET A 1 -5.42 39.13 -36.78
N ARG A 2 -5.70 38.72 -35.53
CA ARG A 2 -6.88 37.96 -35.01
C ARG A 2 -6.56 36.45 -35.05
N GLU A 3 -6.63 35.65 -33.98
CA GLU A 3 -7.34 35.74 -32.70
C GLU A 3 -6.56 35.09 -31.55
N VAL A 4 -6.95 35.46 -30.33
CA VAL A 4 -6.39 35.12 -29.02
C VAL A 4 -7.05 33.84 -28.48
N SER A 5 -6.23 32.98 -27.86
CA SER A 5 -6.51 32.07 -26.72
C SER A 5 -7.93 31.54 -26.55
N HIS A 6 -8.14 30.22 -26.69
CA HIS A 6 -9.03 29.47 -25.79
C HIS A 6 -8.89 27.94 -25.99
N LEU A 7 -8.79 27.24 -24.86
CA LEU A 7 -9.17 25.83 -24.61
C LEU A 7 -8.12 24.73 -24.82
N LEU A 8 -7.27 24.63 -23.80
CA LEU A 8 -6.87 23.37 -23.18
C LEU A 8 -8.11 22.57 -22.74
N THR A 9 -8.51 21.55 -23.49
CA THR A 9 -9.35 20.46 -22.98
C THR A 9 -9.29 19.33 -24.00
N HIS A 10 -8.43 18.32 -23.82
CA HIS A 10 -8.74 16.94 -24.21
C HIS A 10 -7.78 15.99 -23.50
N GLY A 11 -8.23 15.50 -22.35
CA GLY A 11 -8.26 14.05 -22.15
C GLY A 11 -7.04 13.38 -21.53
N VAL A 12 -6.58 13.86 -20.36
CA VAL A 12 -5.89 12.98 -19.39
C VAL A 12 -6.98 12.23 -18.61
N ILE A 13 -7.71 11.33 -19.26
CA ILE A 13 -8.78 10.52 -18.63
C ILE A 13 -8.75 9.10 -19.22
N ALA A 14 -7.58 8.46 -19.19
CA ALA A 14 -7.46 7.05 -19.54
C ALA A 14 -6.29 6.40 -18.82
N CYS A 15 -6.23 6.58 -17.50
CA CYS A 15 -5.38 5.75 -16.65
C CYS A 15 -6.23 5.27 -15.46
N TRP A 16 -6.81 4.08 -15.62
CA TRP A 16 -7.07 3.14 -14.52
C TRP A 16 -8.27 3.43 -13.58
N GLU A 17 -9.50 3.50 -14.07
CA GLU A 17 -10.69 3.31 -13.20
C GLU A 17 -11.03 1.82 -12.98
N ASP A 18 -10.55 0.91 -13.83
CA ASP A 18 -10.96 -0.51 -13.80
C ASP A 18 -10.06 -1.46 -12.98
N ASP A 19 -8.84 -1.05 -12.62
CA ASP A 19 -7.87 -1.96 -11.98
C ASP A 19 -7.81 -1.82 -10.45
N VAL A 20 -8.03 -0.62 -9.88
CA VAL A 20 -7.99 -0.41 -8.42
C VAL A 20 -9.22 -1.02 -7.73
N LEU A 21 -10.41 -0.93 -8.35
CA LEU A 21 -11.65 -1.47 -7.79
C LEU A 21 -11.75 -3.01 -7.86
N LYS A 22 -10.93 -3.68 -8.68
CA LYS A 22 -10.91 -5.14 -8.80
C LYS A 22 -10.16 -5.84 -7.66
N PHE A 23 -9.34 -5.14 -6.88
CA PHE A 23 -8.57 -5.75 -5.79
C PHE A 23 -9.39 -6.00 -4.52
N LYS A 24 -10.59 -5.40 -4.40
CA LYS A 24 -11.54 -5.69 -3.30
C LYS A 24 -12.15 -7.10 -3.33
N LYS A 25 -11.74 -7.96 -4.26
CA LYS A 25 -12.43 -9.21 -4.57
C LYS A 25 -11.93 -10.37 -3.71
N LYS A 26 -12.61 -10.55 -2.57
CA LYS A 26 -12.83 -11.83 -1.85
C LYS A 26 -11.57 -12.58 -1.40
N VAL A 27 -10.99 -12.17 -0.27
CA VAL A 27 -10.06 -13.01 0.49
C VAL A 27 -10.87 -13.79 1.54
N SER A 28 -11.04 -15.10 1.35
CA SER A 28 -11.63 -16.02 2.35
C SER A 28 -10.59 -16.47 3.39
N MET A 29 -9.62 -15.61 3.69
CA MET A 29 -8.44 -15.91 4.49
C MET A 29 -8.16 -14.71 5.39
N TYR A 30 -7.90 -14.97 6.67
CA TYR A 30 -7.55 -13.90 7.60
C TYR A 30 -6.12 -13.43 7.34
N PRO A 31 -5.85 -12.11 7.40
CA PRO A 31 -4.49 -11.60 7.28
C PRO A 31 -3.66 -12.13 8.47
N VAL A 32 -2.38 -12.41 8.21
CA VAL A 32 -1.47 -12.85 9.28
C VAL A 32 -1.24 -11.66 10.23
N PRO A 33 -1.59 -11.79 11.53
CA PRO A 33 -1.37 -10.72 12.49
C PRO A 33 0.12 -10.43 12.65
N SER A 34 0.47 -9.15 12.74
CA SER A 34 1.86 -8.69 12.86
C SER A 34 2.36 -8.64 14.31
N GLN A 35 1.43 -8.60 15.26
CA GLN A 35 1.68 -8.47 16.69
C GLN A 35 0.86 -9.48 17.48
N CYS A 36 1.42 -9.95 18.59
CA CYS A 36 0.76 -10.82 19.54
C CYS A 36 -0.33 -10.05 20.30
N PRO A 37 -1.61 -10.47 20.29
CA PRO A 37 -2.69 -9.76 20.98
C PRO A 37 -2.56 -9.78 22.51
N VAL A 38 -1.63 -10.58 23.06
CA VAL A 38 -1.41 -10.70 24.52
C VAL A 38 -0.32 -9.74 25.01
N CYS A 39 0.79 -9.61 24.28
CA CYS A 39 1.97 -8.86 24.72
C CYS A 39 2.48 -7.82 23.72
N ASN A 40 1.81 -7.67 22.58
CA ASN A 40 2.16 -6.76 21.50
C ASN A 40 3.54 -7.00 20.85
N TYR A 41 4.18 -8.14 21.14
CA TYR A 41 5.47 -8.52 20.55
C TYR A 41 5.30 -9.13 19.16
N HIS A 42 6.38 -9.21 18.38
CA HIS A 42 6.35 -9.72 17.02
C HIS A 42 6.02 -11.22 16.95
N LEU A 43 5.11 -11.58 16.04
CA LEU A 43 4.80 -12.97 15.72
C LEU A 43 5.78 -13.51 14.66
N ILE A 44 6.04 -14.81 14.73
CA ILE A 44 6.80 -15.56 13.72
C ILE A 44 5.89 -16.59 13.08
N VAL A 45 6.10 -16.89 11.81
CA VAL A 45 5.40 -17.99 11.14
C VAL A 45 6.19 -19.26 11.38
N THR A 46 5.52 -20.30 11.87
CA THR A 46 6.15 -21.60 12.18
C THR A 46 5.95 -22.63 11.07
N ASP A 47 4.90 -22.46 10.27
CA ASP A 47 4.43 -23.44 9.30
C ASP A 47 3.94 -22.70 8.05
N VAL A 48 4.48 -23.08 6.89
CA VAL A 48 4.09 -22.54 5.58
C VAL A 48 3.72 -23.68 4.66
N SER A 49 2.52 -23.64 4.08
CA SER A 49 2.01 -24.70 3.19
C SER A 49 1.88 -24.21 1.75
N CYS A 50 2.36 -24.99 0.79
CA CYS A 50 2.13 -24.75 -0.63
C CYS A 50 0.75 -25.29 -1.05
N GLU A 51 -0.11 -24.41 -1.57
CA GLU A 51 -1.45 -24.80 -2.06
C GLU A 51 -1.41 -25.68 -3.32
N ARG A 52 -0.33 -25.63 -4.10
CA ARG A 52 -0.21 -26.37 -5.37
C ARG A 52 0.18 -27.83 -5.19
N CYS A 53 1.18 -28.09 -4.34
CA CYS A 53 1.77 -29.43 -4.19
C CYS A 53 1.64 -30.01 -2.78
N GLY A 54 1.05 -29.27 -1.83
CA GLY A 54 0.85 -29.73 -0.46
C GLY A 54 2.12 -29.75 0.40
N THR A 55 3.27 -29.37 -0.14
CA THR A 55 4.52 -29.29 0.64
C THR A 55 4.34 -28.34 1.82
N SER A 56 4.59 -28.86 3.02
CA SER A 56 4.59 -28.08 4.26
C SER A 56 6.03 -27.88 4.73
N LEU A 57 6.38 -26.64 5.02
CA LEU A 57 7.68 -26.21 5.52
C LEU A 57 7.53 -25.77 6.97
N ASN A 58 8.22 -26.46 7.87
CA ASN A 58 8.21 -26.16 9.29
C ASN A 58 9.54 -25.51 9.67
N GLY A 59 9.50 -24.36 10.31
CA GLY A 59 10.69 -23.56 10.61
C GLY A 59 10.32 -22.22 11.20
N LYS A 60 11.31 -21.41 11.59
CA LYS A 60 11.06 -20.04 12.06
C LYS A 60 11.18 -19.09 10.88
N PHE A 61 10.06 -18.61 10.37
CA PHE A 61 10.01 -17.64 9.27
C PHE A 61 9.67 -16.26 9.82
N SER A 62 10.44 -15.25 9.40
CA SER A 62 10.13 -13.86 9.68
C SER A 62 9.17 -13.32 8.62
N LEU A 63 8.16 -12.60 9.09
CA LEU A 63 7.34 -11.78 8.21
C LEU A 63 8.17 -10.53 7.86
N GLY A 64 8.27 -10.21 6.57
CA GLY A 64 9.08 -9.09 6.09
C GLY A 64 8.66 -7.74 6.70
N ARG A 65 9.43 -6.67 6.42
CA ARG A 65 9.20 -5.34 7.03
C ARG A 65 7.80 -4.78 6.77
N LEU A 66 7.22 -5.06 5.60
CA LEU A 66 5.88 -4.63 5.23
C LEU A 66 4.80 -5.17 6.17
N HIS A 67 5.01 -6.32 6.80
CA HIS A 67 4.04 -6.87 7.75
C HIS A 67 3.89 -6.03 9.02
N ARG A 68 4.83 -5.12 9.30
CA ARG A 68 4.72 -4.21 10.46
C ARG A 68 3.73 -3.08 10.24
N LEU A 69 3.37 -2.81 9.00
CA LEU A 69 2.45 -1.75 8.62
C LEU A 69 1.03 -2.09 9.10
N THR A 70 0.28 -1.07 9.51
CA THR A 70 -1.16 -1.21 9.76
C THR A 70 -1.92 -1.47 8.45
N PRO A 71 -3.16 -1.98 8.49
CA PRO A 71 -3.97 -2.15 7.29
C PRO A 71 -4.10 -0.88 6.45
N GLU A 72 -4.24 0.28 7.10
CA GLU A 72 -4.34 1.59 6.45
C GLU A 72 -3.02 1.98 5.77
N GLN A 73 -1.90 1.73 6.44
CA GLN A 73 -0.56 1.98 5.90
C GLN A 73 -0.25 1.06 4.70
N LEU A 74 -0.68 -0.21 4.76
CA LEU A 74 -0.57 -1.14 3.62
C LEU A 74 -1.39 -0.66 2.42
N GLN A 75 -2.63 -0.22 2.67
CA GLN A 75 -3.48 0.34 1.62
C GLN A 75 -2.85 1.58 0.99
N PHE A 76 -2.28 2.47 1.79
CA PHE A 76 -1.55 3.63 1.29
C PHE A 76 -0.37 3.21 0.41
N VAL A 77 0.45 2.24 0.85
CA VAL A 77 1.60 1.74 0.09
C VAL A 77 1.17 1.16 -1.25
N GLU A 78 0.09 0.39 -1.27
CA GLU A 78 -0.49 -0.18 -2.48
C GLU A 78 -0.86 0.92 -3.48
N VAL A 79 -1.67 1.90 -3.04
CA VAL A 79 -2.07 3.04 -3.88
C VAL A 79 -0.87 3.86 -4.34
N PHE A 80 0.10 4.09 -3.45
CA PHE A 80 1.33 4.81 -3.76
C PHE A 80 2.13 4.12 -4.88
N ILE A 81 2.28 2.79 -4.83
CA ILE A 81 2.95 2.00 -5.87
C ILE A 81 2.17 2.03 -7.18
N LEU A 82 0.84 1.89 -7.14
CA LEU A 82 -0.03 1.96 -8.32
C LEU A 82 0.02 3.34 -9.00
N CYS A 83 0.24 4.39 -8.21
CA CYS A 83 0.45 5.75 -8.70
C CYS A 83 1.90 6.01 -9.16
N GLU A 84 2.77 5.00 -9.21
CA GLU A 84 4.20 5.10 -9.54
C GLU A 84 4.96 6.08 -8.61
N GLY A 85 4.50 6.25 -7.37
CA GLY A 85 5.05 7.20 -6.41
C GLY A 85 4.80 8.68 -6.72
N LYS A 86 3.94 9.00 -7.70
CA LYS A 86 3.58 10.38 -8.05
C LYS A 86 2.57 10.93 -7.03
N ILE A 87 3.02 11.82 -6.13
CA ILE A 87 2.20 12.38 -5.03
C ILE A 87 0.90 13.01 -5.55
N ASN A 88 0.95 13.79 -6.63
CA ASN A 88 -0.24 14.43 -7.21
C ASN A 88 -1.30 13.40 -7.66
N ARG A 89 -0.88 12.20 -8.11
CA ARG A 89 -1.83 11.13 -8.48
C ARG A 89 -2.43 10.49 -7.24
N VAL A 90 -1.63 10.30 -6.19
CA VAL A 90 -2.10 9.75 -4.90
C VAL A 90 -3.12 10.67 -4.25
N GLU A 91 -2.94 11.99 -4.32
CA GLU A 91 -3.92 12.97 -3.85
C GLU A 91 -5.26 12.84 -4.56
N GLN A 92 -5.22 12.71 -5.89
CA GLN A 92 -6.42 12.54 -6.71
C GLN A 92 -7.11 11.21 -6.40
N GLU A 93 -6.35 10.12 -6.27
CA GLU A 93 -6.86 8.77 -6.03
C GLU A 93 -7.48 8.62 -4.63
N LEU A 94 -6.83 9.16 -3.61
CA LEU A 94 -7.28 9.08 -2.21
C LEU A 94 -8.21 10.23 -1.82
N GLY A 95 -8.35 11.26 -2.65
CA GLY A 95 -9.17 12.45 -2.36
C GLY A 95 -8.67 13.26 -1.15
N ILE A 96 -7.36 13.26 -0.90
CA ILE A 96 -6.74 13.93 0.25
C ILE A 96 -5.73 14.98 -0.21
N SER A 97 -5.44 15.94 0.68
CA SER A 97 -4.52 17.04 0.38
C SER A 97 -3.06 16.58 0.32
N TYR A 98 -2.22 17.28 -0.45
CA TYR A 98 -0.76 17.07 -0.49
C TYR A 98 -0.12 16.91 0.92
N PRO A 99 -0.40 17.79 1.92
CA PRO A 99 0.12 17.61 3.27
C PRO A 99 -0.27 16.27 3.91
N THR A 100 -1.48 15.78 3.66
CA THR A 100 -1.96 14.50 4.19
C THR A 100 -1.22 13.33 3.56
N VAL A 101 -1.03 13.33 2.23
CA VAL A 101 -0.27 12.28 1.53
C VAL A 101 1.16 12.23 2.04
N ARG A 102 1.78 13.40 2.24
CA ARG A 102 3.13 13.51 2.80
C ARG A 102 3.20 12.96 4.22
N ALA A 103 2.24 13.27 5.08
CA ALA A 103 2.19 12.76 6.44
C ALA A 103 2.09 11.23 6.46
N GLN A 104 1.18 10.65 5.67
CA GLN A 104 1.04 9.19 5.56
C GLN A 104 2.31 8.52 5.02
N LEU A 105 2.96 9.12 4.03
CA LEU A 105 4.23 8.61 3.51
C LEU A 105 5.32 8.60 4.61
N GLN A 106 5.39 9.64 5.44
CA GLN A 106 6.35 9.69 6.55
C GLN A 106 6.04 8.64 7.61
N GLU A 107 4.76 8.43 7.96
CA GLU A 107 4.35 7.38 8.91
C GLU A 107 4.75 5.98 8.42
N VAL A 108 4.55 5.69 7.14
CA VAL A 108 4.98 4.42 6.53
C VAL A 108 6.49 4.27 6.56
N ILE A 109 7.24 5.31 6.19
CA ILE A 109 8.72 5.30 6.22
C ILE A 109 9.24 5.01 7.64
N GLN A 110 8.63 5.62 8.66
CA GLN A 110 8.96 5.37 10.06
C GLN A 110 8.64 3.92 10.45
N ALA A 111 7.46 3.41 10.09
CA ALA A 111 7.07 2.04 10.40
C ALA A 111 7.96 0.97 9.71
N LEU A 112 8.53 1.27 8.55
CA LEU A 112 9.49 0.40 7.83
C LEU A 112 10.92 0.48 8.38
N GLY A 113 11.20 1.42 9.28
CA GLY A 113 12.45 1.51 10.01
C GLY A 113 13.49 2.44 9.40
N GLN A 114 13.10 3.52 8.72
CA GLN A 114 13.98 4.69 8.67
C GLN A 114 13.81 5.48 9.97
N GLU A 115 14.82 5.42 10.82
CA GLU A 115 15.16 6.59 11.63
C GLU A 115 15.35 7.73 10.63
N ALA A 116 14.54 8.79 10.72
CA ALA A 116 14.78 10.01 9.98
C ALA A 116 16.23 10.44 10.30
N SER A 117 17.14 10.26 9.35
CA SER A 117 18.46 10.87 9.44
C SER A 117 18.22 12.39 9.50
N PRO A 118 18.71 13.08 10.54
CA PRO A 118 18.55 14.52 10.71
C PRO A 118 19.20 15.32 9.59
#